data_AF-A0A951KE96-F1
#
_entry.id   AF-A0A951KE96-F1
#
_cell.length_a   1.000
_cell.length_b   1.000
_cell.length_c   1.000
_cell.angle_alpha   90.00
_cell.angle_beta   90.00
_cell.angle_gamma   90.00
#
_symmetry.space_group_name_H-M   'P 1'
#
loop_
_entity.id
_entity.type
_entity.pdbx_description
1 polymer ?
#
loop_
_entity_poly.entity_id
_entity_poly.type
_entity_poly.pdbx_seq_one_letter_code
_entity_poly.pdbx_strand_id
1 'polypeptide(L)'
;MPKQGEPANGKVTSGQTSTTAYEKVANLLALSVVKGLPVQEQVARLNGAGFTNAEISKLLGMKPNTVAVALYNFKKQPTRWGSGSPGE
;
A
#
# COMPACT_ATOMS: atom_id res chain seq x y z
N MET A 1 -3.93 37.18 36.00
CA MET A 1 -4.80 35.98 36.00
C MET A 1 -4.39 35.06 34.85
N PRO A 2 -3.60 33.99 35.06
CA PRO A 2 -3.28 33.03 34.01
C PRO A 2 -4.36 31.95 33.88
N LYS A 3 -4.86 31.73 32.66
CA LYS A 3 -5.81 30.66 32.34
C LYS A 3 -5.07 29.35 32.07
N GLN A 4 -5.38 28.38 32.93
CA GLN A 4 -5.59 26.95 32.71
C GLN A 4 -4.75 26.23 31.64
N GLY A 5 -4.06 25.21 32.12
CA GLY A 5 -3.36 24.22 31.32
C GLY A 5 -4.30 23.44 30.40
N GLU A 6 -3.75 23.14 29.24
CA GLU A 6 -4.38 22.33 28.21
C GLU A 6 -3.59 21.03 28.11
N PRO A 7 -4.06 19.91 28.69
CA PRO A 7 -3.50 18.62 28.37
C PRO A 7 -4.12 18.14 27.05
N ALA A 8 -3.40 18.33 25.93
CA ALA A 8 -3.75 17.75 24.65
C ALA A 8 -3.53 16.23 24.68
N ASN A 9 -4.54 15.56 25.26
CA ASN A 9 -5.11 14.27 24.90
C ASN A 9 -4.24 13.38 24.01
N GLY A 10 -3.57 12.41 24.64
CA GLY A 10 -2.91 11.31 23.95
C GLY A 10 -3.91 10.49 23.13
N LYS A 11 -3.72 10.45 21.82
CA LYS A 11 -4.18 9.35 20.97
C LYS A 11 -3.02 8.42 20.65
N VAL A 12 -2.58 7.66 21.65
CA VAL A 12 -1.89 6.39 21.40
C VAL A 12 -2.98 5.41 20.95
N THR A 13 -3.23 5.35 19.65
CA THR A 13 -4.03 4.27 19.05
C THR A 13 -3.09 3.16 18.59
N SER A 14 -2.35 2.58 19.53
CA SER A 14 -1.67 1.30 19.31
C SER A 14 -2.68 0.18 19.49
N GLY A 15 -3.58 0.03 18.51
CA GLY A 15 -4.34 -1.21 18.36
C GLY A 15 -3.36 -2.31 17.96
N GLN A 16 -2.78 -3.01 18.93
CA GLN A 16 -2.02 -4.23 18.69
C GLN A 16 -2.96 -5.26 18.06
N THR A 17 -2.97 -5.31 16.72
CA THR A 17 -3.53 -6.42 15.96
C THR A 17 -2.52 -7.55 16.04
N SER A 18 -2.80 -8.56 16.86
CA SER A 18 -2.05 -9.81 16.90
C SER A 18 -2.12 -10.46 15.53
N THR A 19 -1.05 -10.32 14.75
CA THR A 19 -1.00 -10.88 13.39
C THR A 19 -1.07 -12.40 13.47
N THR A 20 -2.08 -13.00 12.84
CA THR A 20 -2.27 -14.46 12.86
C THR A 20 -1.16 -15.15 12.05
N ALA A 21 -0.94 -16.45 12.28
CA ALA A 21 0.02 -17.22 11.48
C ALA A 21 -0.32 -17.16 9.98
N TYR A 22 -1.60 -17.23 9.64
CA TYR A 22 -2.09 -17.12 8.26
C TYR A 22 -1.80 -15.76 7.64
N GLU A 23 -2.01 -14.67 8.37
CA GLU A 23 -1.65 -13.32 7.90
C GLU A 23 -0.15 -13.18 7.66
N LYS A 24 0.69 -13.77 8.51
CA LYS A 24 2.15 -13.77 8.28
C LYS A 24 2.51 -14.51 6.98
N VAL A 25 1.91 -15.68 6.75
CA VAL A 25 2.13 -16.45 5.52
C VAL A 25 1.63 -15.66 4.29
N ALA A 26 0.44 -15.07 4.36
CA ALA A 26 -0.10 -14.23 3.28
C ALA A 26 0.82 -13.05 2.97
N ASN A 27 1.35 -12.37 3.99
CA ASN A 27 2.29 -11.27 3.82
C ASN A 27 3.61 -11.72 3.18
N LEU A 28 4.15 -12.87 3.57
CA LEU A 28 5.36 -13.42 2.97
C LEU A 28 5.15 -13.79 1.50
N LEU A 29 4.02 -14.40 1.17
CA LEU A 29 3.66 -14.73 -0.21
C LEU A 29 3.50 -13.45 -1.05
N ALA A 30 2.79 -12.44 -0.53
CA ALA A 30 2.64 -11.14 -1.16
C ALA A 30 4.00 -10.49 -1.46
N LEU A 31 4.91 -10.45 -0.48
CA LEU A 31 6.26 -9.91 -0.65
C LEU A 31 7.08 -10.71 -1.67
N SER A 32 6.93 -12.03 -1.72
CA SER A 32 7.62 -12.86 -2.71
C SER A 32 7.16 -12.56 -4.14
N VAL A 33 5.85 -12.33 -4.33
CA VAL A 33 5.26 -12.06 -5.66
C VAL A 33 5.73 -10.71 -6.23
N VAL A 34 5.91 -9.72 -5.38
CA VAL A 34 6.24 -8.34 -5.81
C VAL A 34 7.74 -8.03 -5.77
N LYS A 35 8.56 -8.99 -5.35
CA LYS A 35 10.01 -8.82 -5.22
C LYS A 35 10.65 -8.45 -6.56
N GLY A 36 11.42 -7.37 -6.58
CA GLY A 36 12.17 -6.91 -7.75
C GLY A 36 11.35 -6.09 -8.75
N LEU A 37 10.04 -5.92 -8.54
CA LEU A 37 9.23 -5.06 -9.40
C LEU A 37 9.38 -3.57 -9.02
N PRO A 38 9.12 -2.64 -9.94
CA PRO A 38 8.98 -1.22 -9.61
C PRO A 38 7.83 -1.00 -8.62
N VAL A 39 7.97 -0.03 -7.72
CA VAL A 39 7.00 0.26 -6.64
C VAL A 39 5.56 0.39 -7.16
N GLN A 40 5.36 1.06 -8.30
CA GLN A 40 4.03 1.23 -8.90
C GLN A 40 3.39 -0.11 -9.27
N GLU A 41 4.19 -1.03 -9.81
CA GLU A 41 3.75 -2.36 -10.21
C GLU A 41 3.52 -3.26 -8.98
N GLN A 42 4.36 -3.15 -7.95
CA GLN A 42 4.14 -3.84 -6.66
C GLN A 42 2.77 -3.45 -6.08
N VAL A 43 2.51 -2.14 -5.98
CA VAL A 43 1.26 -1.59 -5.44
C VAL A 43 0.06 -2.03 -6.28
N ALA A 44 0.17 -1.98 -7.62
CA ALA A 44 -0.90 -2.40 -8.50
C ALA A 44 -1.24 -3.90 -8.36
N ARG A 45 -0.22 -4.77 -8.28
CA ARG A 45 -0.41 -6.22 -8.10
C ARG A 45 -1.03 -6.57 -6.74
N LEU A 46 -0.58 -5.92 -5.66
CA LEU A 46 -1.18 -6.13 -4.34
C LEU A 46 -2.63 -5.65 -4.28
N ASN A 47 -2.93 -4.50 -4.87
CA ASN A 47 -4.30 -3.99 -4.98
C ASN A 47 -5.19 -4.94 -5.82
N GLY A 48 -4.65 -5.50 -6.91
CA GLY A 48 -5.33 -6.52 -7.71
C GLY A 48 -5.57 -7.84 -6.96
N ALA A 49 -4.70 -8.18 -6.01
CA ALA A 49 -4.85 -9.32 -5.11
C ALA A 49 -5.81 -9.07 -3.93
N GLY A 50 -6.45 -7.90 -3.87
CA GLY A 50 -7.47 -7.57 -2.87
C GLY A 50 -6.94 -6.93 -1.59
N PHE A 51 -5.64 -6.60 -1.51
CA PHE A 51 -5.10 -5.86 -0.36
C PHE A 51 -5.59 -4.41 -0.38
N THR A 52 -5.97 -3.89 0.78
CA THR A 52 -6.36 -2.49 0.96
C THR A 52 -5.14 -1.56 0.96
N ASN A 53 -5.36 -0.27 0.69
CA ASN A 53 -4.27 0.73 0.74
C ASN A 53 -3.55 0.75 2.11
N ALA A 54 -4.27 0.51 3.20
CA ALA A 54 -3.69 0.46 4.54
C ALA A 54 -2.78 -0.77 4.71
N GLU A 55 -3.21 -1.94 4.25
CA GLU A 55 -2.41 -3.17 4.31
C GLU A 55 -1.17 -3.08 3.41
N ILE A 56 -1.33 -2.57 2.18
CA ILE A 56 -0.21 -2.32 1.26
C ILE A 56 0.80 -1.36 1.90
N SER A 57 0.32 -0.29 2.54
CA SER A 57 1.18 0.68 3.21
C SER A 57 1.97 0.04 4.36
N LYS A 58 1.33 -0.86 5.13
CA LYS A 58 1.96 -1.61 6.21
C LYS A 58 2.97 -2.64 5.69
N LEU A 59 2.64 -3.33 4.59
CA LEU A 59 3.47 -4.37 3.98
C LEU A 59 4.74 -3.80 3.33
N LEU A 60 4.61 -2.67 2.62
CA LEU A 60 5.71 -2.04 1.88
C LEU A 60 6.44 -0.96 2.68
N GLY A 61 5.99 -0.64 3.90
CA GLY A 61 6.57 0.42 4.73
C GLY A 61 6.38 1.83 4.14
N MET A 62 5.28 2.06 3.43
CA MET A 62 4.97 3.31 2.74
C MET A 62 3.86 4.08 3.45
N LYS A 63 3.70 5.37 3.13
CA LYS A 63 2.52 6.14 3.59
C LYS A 63 1.29 5.78 2.75
N PRO A 64 0.08 5.72 3.33
CA PRO A 64 -1.14 5.44 2.58
C PRO A 64 -1.37 6.38 1.38
N ASN A 65 -1.03 7.67 1.53
CA ASN A 65 -1.12 8.64 0.43
C ASN A 65 -0.18 8.31 -0.72
N THR A 66 1.02 7.80 -0.44
CA THR A 66 1.97 7.35 -1.47
C THR A 66 1.42 6.18 -2.27
N VAL A 67 0.73 5.24 -1.60
CA VAL A 67 0.05 4.11 -2.25
C VAL A 67 -1.06 4.60 -3.17
N ALA A 68 -1.90 5.53 -2.71
CA ALA A 68 -2.98 6.09 -3.52
C ALA A 68 -2.46 6.82 -4.77
N VAL A 69 -1.39 7.60 -4.64
CA VAL A 69 -0.74 8.29 -5.77
C VAL A 69 -0.10 7.28 -6.74
N ALA A 70 0.54 6.23 -6.22
CA ALA A 70 1.11 5.17 -7.06
C ALA A 70 0.04 4.47 -7.90
N LEU A 71 -1.12 4.13 -7.31
CA LEU A 71 -2.26 3.56 -8.03
C LEU A 71 -2.84 4.52 -9.07
N TYR A 72 -2.99 5.81 -8.72
CA TYR A 72 -3.48 6.82 -9.65
C TYR A 72 -2.56 6.96 -10.87
N ASN A 73 -1.24 7.02 -10.63
CA ASN A 73 -0.25 7.12 -11.70
C ASN A 73 -0.19 5.85 -12.55
N PHE A 74 -0.32 4.67 -11.94
CA PHE A 74 -0.38 3.40 -12.66
C PHE A 74 -1.59 3.33 -13.60
N LYS A 75 -2.78 3.78 -13.16
CA LYS A 75 -3.98 3.86 -14.02
C LYS A 75 -3.82 4.85 -15.18
N LYS A 76 -2.99 5.88 -15.01
CA LYS A 76 -2.71 6.88 -16.04
C LYS A 76 -1.63 6.46 -17.03
N GLN A 77 -0.87 5.42 -16.73
CA GLN A 77 0.08 4.89 -17.69
C GLN A 77 -0.72 4.25 -18.82
N PRO A 78 -0.49 4.64 -20.09
CA PRO A 78 -1.07 3.92 -21.21
C PRO A 78 -0.58 2.48 -21.10
N THR A 79 -1.50 1.54 -20.91
CA THR A 79 -1.21 0.12 -20.86
C THR A 79 -0.46 -0.23 -22.15
N ARG A 80 0.86 -0.48 -22.05
CA ARG A 80 1.64 -1.05 -23.17
C ARG A 80 1.28 -2.52 -23.42
N TRP A 81 0.25 -3.02 -22.73
CA TRP A 81 -0.39 -4.30 -22.96
C TRP A 81 -1.46 -4.14 -24.05
N GLY A 82 -1.01 -4.09 -25.31
CA GLY A 82 -1.89 -3.93 -26.47
C GLY A 82 -1.24 -3.38 -27.74
N SER A 83 0.01 -2.87 -27.71
CA SER A 83 0.72 -2.52 -28.95
C SER A 83 1.39 -3.76 -29.55
N GLY A 84 0.57 -4.70 -30.02
CA GLY A 84 0.94 -5.47 -31.19
C GLY A 84 1.16 -4.48 -32.33
N SER A 85 2.21 -4.70 -33.12
CA SER A 85 2.53 -3.93 -34.30
C SER A 85 1.27 -3.73 -35.16
N PRO A 86 0.90 -2.49 -35.51
CA PRO A 86 0.23 -2.27 -36.79
C PRO A 86 1.27 -2.66 -37.83
N GLY A 87 1.05 -3.79 -38.51
CA GLY A 87 1.62 -3.96 -39.82
C GLY A 87 1.06 -2.83 -40.68
N GLU A 88 1.96 -1.97 -41.17
CA GLU A 88 1.94 -1.24 -42.45
C GLU A 88 3.23 -0.42 -42.57
#